data_AF-A0A1D2R4J0-F1
#
_entry.id   AF-A0A1D2R4J0-F1
#
_cell.length_a   1.000
_cell.length_b   1.000
_cell.length_c   1.000
_cell.angle_alpha   90.00
_cell.angle_beta   90.00
_cell.angle_gamma   90.00
#
_symmetry.space_group_name_H-M   'P 1'
#
loop_
_entity.id
_entity.type
_entity.pdbx_description
1 polymer ?
#
loop_
_entity_poly.entity_id
_entity_poly.type
_entity_poly.pdbx_seq_one_letter_code
_entity_poly.pdbx_strand_id
1 'polypeptide(L)'
;MGKIDFEKEVMEKDALNRIMWDPKLNPDDFEICYADRSELKRVNFSDIRVDGDFMVMGDKIIPVHRIRKIIRKGRVVWDKRRV
;
A
#
# COMPACT_ATOMS: atom_id res chain seq x y z
N MET A 1 -1.83 19.32 10.22
CA MET A 1 -1.71 17.91 9.81
C MET A 1 -0.38 17.75 9.08
N GLY A 2 0.60 17.05 9.67
CA GLY A 2 1.94 16.91 9.07
C GLY A 2 1.89 16.23 7.71
N LYS A 3 2.74 16.66 6.77
CA LYS A 3 2.91 15.96 5.49
C LYS A 3 3.47 14.57 5.80
N ILE A 4 2.70 13.52 5.49
CA ILE A 4 3.20 12.15 5.51
C ILE A 4 3.58 11.81 4.09
N ASP A 5 4.88 11.58 3.89
CA ASP A 5 5.46 11.06 2.67
C ASP A 5 6.35 9.86 3.05
N PHE A 6 6.28 8.79 2.27
CA PHE A 6 7.01 7.55 2.53
C PHE A 6 8.36 7.57 1.81
N GLU A 7 9.18 8.58 2.12
CA GLU A 7 10.46 8.80 1.43
C GLU A 7 11.56 7.82 1.86
N LYS A 8 11.44 7.23 3.05
CA LYS A 8 12.42 6.28 3.59
C LYS A 8 12.11 4.83 3.17
N GLU A 9 10.86 4.59 2.79
CA GLU A 9 10.36 3.30 2.38
C GLU A 9 10.69 3.10 0.91
N VAL A 10 11.86 2.52 0.66
CA VAL A 10 12.34 2.23 -0.69
C VAL A 10 11.43 1.20 -1.32
N MET A 11 11.15 0.09 -0.64
CA MET A 11 10.29 -0.96 -1.18
C MET A 11 8.84 -0.83 -0.72
N GLU A 12 7.94 -1.35 -1.54
CA GLU A 12 6.51 -1.52 -1.28
C GLU A 12 6.25 -2.21 0.06
N LYS A 13 7.09 -3.19 0.41
CA LYS A 13 7.04 -3.90 1.68
C LYS A 13 7.31 -2.96 2.86
N ASP A 14 8.28 -2.07 2.74
CA ASP A 14 8.62 -1.11 3.80
C ASP A 14 7.44 -0.17 4.06
N ALA A 15 6.81 0.27 2.98
CA ALA A 15 5.60 1.08 3.03
C ALA A 15 4.41 0.37 3.66
N LEU A 16 4.14 -0.89 3.28
CA LEU A 16 3.08 -1.70 3.89
C LEU A 16 3.34 -1.95 5.37
N ASN A 17 4.59 -2.29 5.73
CA ASN A 17 5.00 -2.52 7.12
C ASN A 17 4.79 -1.26 7.96
N ARG A 18 5.14 -0.09 7.44
CA ARG A 18 4.90 1.17 8.14
C ARG A 18 3.42 1.40 8.41
N ILE A 19 2.54 1.16 7.44
CA ILE A 19 1.08 1.30 7.65
C ILE A 19 0.58 0.32 8.72
N MET A 20 1.09 -0.91 8.71
CA MET A 20 0.66 -1.96 9.64
C MET A 20 1.12 -1.72 11.08
N TRP A 21 2.36 -1.24 11.26
CA TRP A 21 3.02 -1.25 12.56
C TRP A 21 3.24 0.12 13.19
N ASP A 22 3.12 1.23 12.44
CA ASP A 22 3.23 2.57 13.01
C ASP A 22 1.91 2.96 13.72
N PRO A 23 1.88 3.05 15.06
CA PRO A 23 0.65 3.33 15.81
C PRO A 23 0.10 4.74 15.55
N LYS A 24 0.84 5.63 14.88
CA LYS A 24 0.39 6.97 14.50
C LYS A 24 -0.40 6.96 13.19
N LEU A 25 -0.43 5.84 12.48
CA LEU A 25 -1.14 5.67 11.22
C LEU A 25 -2.44 4.91 11.46
N ASN A 26 -3.50 5.34 10.77
CA ASN A 26 -4.74 4.58 10.69
C ASN A 26 -4.78 3.86 9.34
N PRO A 27 -4.78 2.52 9.29
CA PRO A 27 -4.91 1.75 8.06
C PRO A 27 -6.08 2.16 7.15
N ASP A 28 -7.23 2.54 7.72
CA ASP A 28 -8.42 2.97 6.95
C ASP A 28 -8.16 4.20 6.08
N ASP A 29 -7.14 5.00 6.44
CA ASP A 29 -6.76 6.20 5.69
C ASP A 29 -6.08 5.88 4.35
N PHE A 30 -5.72 4.61 4.11
CA PHE A 30 -4.85 4.19 3.02
C PHE A 30 -5.55 3.34 1.96
N GLU A 31 -5.20 3.61 0.70
CA GLU A 31 -5.57 2.78 -0.45
C GLU A 31 -4.31 2.26 -1.15
N ILE A 32 -4.32 0.97 -1.49
CA ILE A 32 -3.26 0.31 -2.26
C ILE A 32 -3.67 0.24 -3.72
N CYS A 33 -2.86 0.84 -4.60
CA CYS A 33 -3.03 0.73 -6.05
C CYS A 33 -2.12 -0.37 -6.59
N TYR A 34 -2.69 -1.45 -7.12
CA TYR A 34 -1.94 -2.59 -7.66
C TYR A 34 -2.32 -2.90 -9.11
N ALA A 35 -1.35 -3.41 -9.87
CA ALA A 35 -1.59 -3.87 -11.23
C ALA A 35 -2.23 -5.27 -11.20
N ASP A 36 -3.38 -5.42 -11.86
CA ASP A 36 -4.05 -6.69 -12.10
C ASP A 36 -4.35 -6.83 -13.59
N ARG A 37 -3.69 -7.82 -14.22
CA ARG A 37 -3.68 -7.98 -15.68
C ARG A 37 -3.25 -6.66 -16.37
N SER A 38 -4.17 -5.96 -17.01
CA SER A 38 -3.93 -4.70 -17.73
C SER A 38 -4.55 -3.49 -17.03
N GLU A 39 -5.12 -3.66 -15.85
CA GLU A 39 -5.83 -2.62 -15.12
C GLU A 39 -5.14 -2.27 -13.80
N LEU A 40 -5.25 -1.01 -13.40
CA LEU A 40 -4.85 -0.58 -12.07
C LEU A 40 -6.07 -0.63 -11.15
N LYS A 41 -6.02 -1.51 -10.15
CA LYS A 41 -7.08 -1.65 -9.14
C LYS A 41 -6.69 -0.94 -7.85
N ARG A 42 -7.71 -0.56 -7.08
CA ARG A 42 -7.57 0.04 -5.76
C ARG A 42 -8.31 -0.80 -4.73
N VAL A 43 -7.75 -0.86 -3.53
CA VAL A 43 -8.36 -1.49 -2.37
C VAL A 43 -7.96 -0.71 -1.11
N ASN A 44 -8.87 -0.60 -0.14
CA ASN A 44 -8.51 -0.03 1.16
C ASN A 44 -7.53 -0.97 1.87
N PHE A 45 -6.56 -0.42 2.61
CA PHE A 45 -5.61 -1.25 3.34
C PHE A 45 -6.29 -2.13 4.39
N SER A 46 -7.36 -1.65 5.03
CA SER A 46 -8.08 -2.41 6.05
C SER A 46 -8.88 -3.58 5.49
N ASP A 47 -9.13 -3.60 4.18
CA ASP A 47 -9.82 -4.71 3.51
C ASP A 47 -8.86 -5.83 3.09
N ILE A 48 -7.55 -5.69 3.35
CA ILE A 48 -6.53 -6.66 2.96
C ILE A 48 -5.77 -7.20 4.16
N ARG A 49 -5.33 -8.45 4.07
CA ARG A 49 -4.31 -9.01 4.96
C ARG A 49 -2.98 -9.08 4.22
N VAL A 50 -1.92 -8.52 4.78
CA VAL A 50 -0.57 -8.68 4.24
C VAL A 50 0.08 -9.90 4.90
N ASP A 51 0.55 -10.84 4.08
CA ASP A 51 1.16 -12.10 4.50
C ASP A 51 2.47 -12.31 3.72
N GLY A 52 3.58 -11.98 4.35
CA GLY A 52 4.90 -11.95 3.69
C GLY A 52 4.91 -11.03 2.47
N ASP A 53 5.14 -11.62 1.29
CA ASP A 53 5.21 -10.91 0.01
C ASP A 53 3.88 -10.88 -0.75
N PHE A 54 2.76 -11.13 -0.05
CA PHE A 54 1.42 -11.18 -0.64
C PHE A 54 0.40 -10.31 0.11
N MET A 55 -0.54 -9.76 -0.65
CA MET A 55 -1.79 -9.17 -0.16
C MET A 55 -2.91 -10.16 -0.42
N VAL A 56 -3.67 -10.49 0.62
CA VAL A 56 -4.80 -11.41 0.58
C VAL A 56 -6.10 -10.60 0.69
N MET A 57 -6.99 -10.78 -0.27
CA MET A 57 -8.30 -10.11 -0.41
C MET A 57 -9.37 -11.16 -0.69
N GLY A 58 -10.05 -11.65 0.35
CA GLY A 58 -10.98 -12.77 0.19
C GLY A 58 -10.27 -14.01 -0.38
N ASP A 59 -10.65 -14.41 -1.58
CA ASP A 59 -10.08 -15.54 -2.34
C ASP A 59 -8.87 -15.17 -3.21
N LYS A 60 -8.52 -13.88 -3.30
CA LYS A 60 -7.43 -13.39 -4.16
C LYS A 60 -6.14 -13.24 -3.38
N ILE A 61 -5.05 -13.72 -3.98
CA ILE A 61 -3.68 -13.56 -3.50
C ILE A 61 -2.91 -12.74 -4.53
N ILE A 62 -2.47 -11.54 -4.15
CA ILE A 62 -1.79 -10.59 -5.02
C ILE A 62 -0.38 -10.34 -4.51
N PRO A 63 0.68 -10.62 -5.29
CA PRO A 63 2.04 -10.31 -4.88
C PRO A 63 2.26 -8.81 -4.65
N VAL A 64 2.95 -8.42 -3.57
CA VAL A 64 3.20 -7.01 -3.20
C VAL A 64 3.99 -6.26 -4.28
N HIS A 65 4.86 -6.94 -5.03
CA HIS A 65 5.61 -6.31 -6.12
C HIS A 65 4.72 -5.72 -7.23
N ARG A 66 3.43 -6.09 -7.29
CA ARG A 66 2.44 -5.52 -8.20
C ARG A 66 1.90 -4.17 -7.75
N ILE A 67 2.16 -3.76 -6.51
CA ILE A 67 1.82 -2.43 -6.01
C ILE A 67 2.56 -1.39 -6.82
N ARG A 68 1.82 -0.38 -7.25
CA ARG A 68 2.35 0.76 -8.03
C ARG A 68 2.33 2.04 -7.23
N LYS A 69 1.30 2.24 -6.40
CA LYS A 69 1.13 3.47 -5.60
C LYS A 69 0.41 3.16 -4.30
N ILE A 70 0.66 4.00 -3.30
CA ILE A 70 -0.09 4.03 -2.05
C ILE A 70 -0.61 5.45 -1.86
N ILE A 71 -1.91 5.54 -1.60
CA ILE A 71 -2.62 6.80 -1.42
C ILE A 71 -3.06 6.88 0.03
N ARG A 72 -2.90 8.05 0.64
CA ARG A 72 -3.45 8.36 1.96
C ARG A 72 -4.38 9.57 1.85
N LYS A 73 -5.67 9.40 2.18
CA LYS A 73 -6.68 10.48 2.09
C LYS A 73 -6.62 11.26 0.77
N GLY A 74 -6.54 10.55 -0.36
CA GLY A 74 -6.48 11.13 -1.70
C GLY A 74 -5.10 11.66 -2.14
N ARG A 75 -4.06 11.63 -1.29
CA ARG A 75 -2.70 12.04 -1.65
C ARG A 75 -1.79 10.84 -1.83
N VAL A 76 -1.03 10.79 -2.93
CA VAL A 76 0.01 9.76 -3.12
C VAL A 76 1.12 9.98 -2.10
N VAL A 77 1.40 8.95 -1.28
CA VAL A 77 2.46 8.97 -0.26
C VAL A 77 3.64 8.07 -0.61
N TRP A 78 3.42 7.06 -1.47
CA TRP A 78 4.45 6.18 -2.03
C TRP A 78 4.13 5.88 -3.50
N ASP A 79 5.15 5.86 -4.36
CA ASP A 79 5.01 5.56 -5.79
C ASP A 79 6.24 4.77 -6.25
N LYS A 80 5.99 3.61 -6.87
CA LYS A 80 7.04 2.69 -7.35
C LYS A 80 7.98 3.34 -8.37
N ARG A 81 7.56 4.40 -9.08
CA ARG A 81 8.41 5.12 -10.04
C ARG A 81 9.45 6.03 -9.38
N ARG A 82 9.35 6.25 -8.07
CA ARG A 82 10.33 7.04 -7.30
C ARG A 82 11.53 6.22 -6.85
N VAL A 83 11.45 4.89 -6.99
CA VAL A 83 12.40 3.90 -6.47
C VAL A 83 13.33 3.41 -7.57
#